data_AF-A0A8T6N8T3-F1
#
_entry.id   AF-A0A8T6N8T3-F1
#
_cell.length_a   1.000
_cell.length_b   1.000
_cell.length_c   1.000
_cell.angle_alpha   90.00
_cell.angle_beta   90.00
_cell.angle_gamma   90.00
#
_symmetry.space_group_name_H-M   'P 1'
#
loop_
_entity.id
_entity.type
_entity.pdbx_description
1 polymer ?
#
loop_
_entity_poly.entity_id
_entity_poly.type
_entity_poly.pdbx_seq_one_letter_code
_entity_poly.pdbx_strand_id
1 'polypeptide(L)'
;HKNFRIIDQDLNVVPTEGVQSTLAPGPKLLSRIERFGVTEDDIAWSDEQEPIVLRSTKTPGQEVAEAVEYADTQQTDTLRAEMNSINAYLAEADITCDYGTVNPQDRYLRRIFNNGSFDQGGRLYGGFWQRMTSEERAEHIRINQDAVVECDYGQMSLLLLYAEAGAQEDIPEGDLYDLSAYGIPQECRRGIKKTVQAIINSPTLPTQNKHSKVYMLMTSNIGMQLFRKESDILVDVLLTLQKYDVVALPIHDAVLVADEDKETTITVMKEVFQKHTGIIPEVTQ
;
A
#
# COMPACT_ATOMS: atom_id res chain seq x y z
N HIS A 1 1.23 -28.97 19.02
CA HIS A 1 0.18 -28.02 18.62
C HIS A 1 0.85 -26.81 18.00
N LYS A 2 0.42 -26.44 16.79
CA LYS A 2 0.96 -25.32 16.01
C LYS A 2 0.24 -24.04 16.50
N ASN A 3 0.93 -23.12 17.20
CA ASN A 3 0.39 -21.77 17.47
C ASN A 3 0.48 -20.95 16.20
N PHE A 4 0.05 -19.68 16.11
CA PHE A 4 0.27 -18.87 14.91
C PHE A 4 0.62 -17.41 15.26
N ARG A 5 1.58 -16.80 14.56
CA ARG A 5 2.02 -15.41 14.68
C ARG A 5 1.57 -14.64 13.44
N ILE A 6 1.03 -13.43 13.61
CA ILE A 6 0.89 -12.48 12.50
C ILE A 6 2.30 -12.10 12.04
N ILE A 7 2.70 -12.60 10.87
CA ILE A 7 4.08 -12.53 10.41
C ILE A 7 4.34 -11.45 9.38
N ASP A 8 3.29 -10.87 8.82
CA ASP A 8 3.47 -9.87 7.77
C ASP A 8 2.47 -8.73 7.88
N GLN A 9 2.59 -7.86 6.89
CA GLN A 9 1.86 -6.61 6.81
C GLN A 9 0.43 -6.84 6.27
N ASP A 10 0.15 -8.04 5.76
CA ASP A 10 -1.15 -8.48 5.24
C ASP A 10 -1.96 -9.22 6.30
N LEU A 11 -1.50 -9.18 7.55
CA LEU A 11 -2.07 -9.85 8.71
C LEU A 11 -2.06 -11.40 8.62
N ASN A 12 -1.23 -11.99 7.75
CA ASN A 12 -1.15 -13.45 7.62
C ASN A 12 -0.53 -14.09 8.86
N VAL A 13 -0.98 -15.31 9.18
CA VAL A 13 -0.63 -16.02 10.41
C VAL A 13 0.12 -17.32 10.09
N VAL A 14 1.35 -17.52 10.61
CA VAL A 14 2.10 -18.80 10.46
C VAL A 14 2.43 -19.43 11.80
N PRO A 15 2.64 -20.76 11.84
CA PRO A 15 2.60 -21.41 13.11
C PRO A 15 3.81 -21.23 14.05
N THR A 16 3.60 -20.90 15.33
CA THR A 16 4.63 -20.67 16.36
C THR A 16 4.46 -21.57 17.60
N GLU A 17 5.35 -21.51 18.59
CA GLU A 17 5.28 -22.21 19.90
C GLU A 17 5.04 -21.20 21.05
N GLY A 18 3.79 -20.92 21.42
CA GLY A 18 3.40 -20.01 22.51
C GLY A 18 1.91 -20.10 22.86
N VAL A 19 1.55 -19.97 24.15
CA VAL A 19 0.16 -20.16 24.64
C VAL A 19 -0.79 -19.16 23.99
N GLN A 20 -1.68 -19.65 23.12
CA GLN A 20 -2.75 -18.86 22.49
C GLN A 20 -3.93 -18.66 23.47
N SER A 21 -4.52 -17.46 23.49
CA SER A 21 -5.93 -17.31 23.87
C SER A 21 -6.80 -17.71 22.68
N THR A 22 -7.10 -19.00 22.53
CA THR A 22 -8.07 -19.44 21.53
C THR A 22 -9.47 -19.07 22.04
N LEU A 23 -10.18 -18.21 21.30
CA LEU A 23 -11.60 -17.94 21.57
C LEU A 23 -12.42 -18.98 20.81
N ALA A 24 -12.96 -19.94 21.53
CA ALA A 24 -13.99 -20.83 20.99
C ALA A 24 -15.37 -20.25 21.33
N PRO A 25 -16.31 -20.18 20.38
CA PRO A 25 -17.66 -19.72 20.66
C PRO A 25 -18.31 -20.70 21.65
N GLY A 26 -18.68 -20.19 22.83
CA GLY A 26 -19.44 -20.99 23.79
C GLY A 26 -20.85 -21.31 23.26
N PRO A 27 -21.57 -22.30 23.85
CA PRO A 27 -22.91 -22.69 23.40
C PRO A 27 -23.91 -21.54 23.32
N LYS A 28 -23.75 -20.52 24.19
CA LYS A 28 -24.59 -19.32 24.19
C LYS A 28 -24.37 -18.43 22.95
N LEU A 29 -23.14 -18.32 22.46
CA LEU A 29 -22.84 -17.56 21.24
C LEU A 29 -23.34 -18.32 20.02
N LEU A 30 -23.08 -19.64 19.93
CA LEU A 30 -23.59 -20.50 18.86
C LEU A 30 -25.12 -20.45 18.77
N SER A 31 -25.82 -20.62 19.90
CA SER A 31 -27.29 -20.52 19.96
C SER A 31 -27.81 -19.15 19.54
N ARG A 32 -27.07 -18.06 19.78
CA ARG A 32 -27.46 -16.72 19.33
C ARG A 32 -27.22 -16.54 17.84
N ILE A 33 -26.09 -17.03 17.31
CA ILE A 33 -25.81 -17.03 15.87
C ILE A 33 -26.95 -17.73 15.13
N GLU A 34 -27.29 -18.96 15.54
CA GLU A 34 -28.41 -19.70 14.93
C GLU A 34 -29.75 -18.99 15.13
N ARG A 35 -30.06 -18.53 16.34
CA ARG A 35 -31.36 -17.92 16.65
C ARG A 35 -31.60 -16.61 15.88
N PHE A 36 -30.56 -15.81 15.71
CA PHE A 36 -30.66 -14.52 15.02
C PHE A 36 -30.26 -14.60 13.56
N GLY A 37 -29.85 -15.78 13.07
CA GLY A 37 -29.42 -15.98 11.69
C GLY A 37 -28.18 -15.18 11.33
N VAL A 38 -27.26 -14.98 12.29
CA VAL A 38 -26.05 -14.17 12.09
C VAL A 38 -25.19 -14.81 11.01
N THR A 39 -24.89 -14.08 9.95
CA THR A 39 -24.00 -14.50 8.85
C THR A 39 -22.65 -13.77 8.94
N GLU A 40 -21.73 -14.09 8.04
CA GLU A 40 -20.49 -13.32 7.91
C GLU A 40 -20.74 -11.87 7.49
N ASP A 41 -21.86 -11.60 6.79
CA ASP A 41 -22.27 -10.26 6.38
C ASP A 41 -22.66 -9.36 7.57
N ASP A 42 -22.98 -9.95 8.73
CA ASP A 42 -23.27 -9.23 9.96
C ASP A 42 -22.00 -8.84 10.75
N ILE A 43 -20.82 -9.27 10.29
CA ILE A 43 -19.53 -8.99 10.93
C ILE A 43 -18.84 -7.86 10.17
N ALA A 44 -18.76 -6.69 10.82
CA ALA A 44 -18.06 -5.53 10.30
C ALA A 44 -17.02 -5.01 11.30
N TRP A 45 -16.11 -4.18 10.79
CA TRP A 45 -15.20 -3.41 11.63
C TRP A 45 -15.97 -2.32 12.40
N SER A 46 -15.54 -2.03 13.63
CA SER A 46 -16.13 -0.96 14.45
C SER A 46 -15.62 0.41 13.99
N ASP A 47 -16.51 1.40 13.94
CA ASP A 47 -16.19 2.81 13.67
C ASP A 47 -15.23 3.43 14.71
N GLU A 48 -15.07 2.79 15.87
CA GLU A 48 -14.17 3.23 16.96
C GLU A 48 -12.74 2.67 16.82
N GLN A 49 -12.43 1.95 15.74
CA GLN A 49 -11.11 1.37 15.55
C GLN A 49 -10.08 2.43 15.12
N GLU A 50 -8.88 2.38 15.70
CA GLU A 50 -7.76 3.25 15.31
C GLU A 50 -7.23 2.89 13.89
N PRO A 51 -7.42 3.76 12.87
CA PRO A 51 -6.99 3.49 11.49
C PRO A 51 -5.49 3.72 11.25
N ILE A 52 -4.78 4.41 12.15
CA ILE A 52 -3.35 4.68 11.98
C ILE A 52 -2.51 3.93 13.04
N VAL A 53 -1.48 3.21 12.59
CA VAL A 53 -0.64 2.38 13.47
C VAL A 53 0.79 2.87 13.42
N LEU A 54 1.38 3.18 14.57
CA LEU A 54 2.80 3.49 14.70
C LEU A 54 3.54 2.26 15.20
N ARG A 55 4.56 1.80 14.45
CA ARG A 55 5.44 0.72 14.88
C ARG A 55 6.76 1.26 15.41
N SER A 56 7.32 0.59 16.41
CA SER A 56 8.67 0.79 16.91
C SER A 56 9.74 0.46 15.84
N THR A 57 11.00 0.74 16.16
CA THR A 57 12.12 0.28 15.34
C THR A 57 12.27 -1.23 15.44
N LYS A 58 12.35 -1.88 14.29
CA LYS A 58 12.52 -3.33 14.20
C LYS A 58 13.86 -3.76 14.79
N THR A 59 13.85 -4.71 15.72
CA THR A 59 15.10 -5.29 16.26
C THR A 59 15.59 -6.46 15.39
N PRO A 60 16.90 -6.76 15.37
CA PRO A 60 17.43 -7.88 14.60
C PRO A 60 16.73 -9.20 14.93
N GLY A 61 16.23 -9.90 13.92
CA GLY A 61 15.52 -11.18 14.07
C GLY A 61 14.01 -11.07 14.32
N GLN A 62 13.46 -9.87 14.52
CA GLN A 62 12.01 -9.68 14.42
C GLN A 62 11.58 -9.72 12.95
N GLU A 63 10.37 -10.24 12.67
CA GLU A 63 9.74 -10.13 11.34
C GLU A 63 8.87 -8.88 11.24
N VAL A 64 8.14 -8.59 12.31
CA VAL A 64 7.25 -7.42 12.45
C VAL A 64 7.64 -6.65 13.71
N ALA A 65 7.73 -5.33 13.59
CA ALA A 65 7.94 -4.42 14.72
C ALA A 65 6.65 -4.21 15.51
N GLU A 66 6.78 -4.03 16.82
CA GLU A 66 5.63 -3.88 17.74
C GLU A 66 4.95 -2.53 17.52
N ALA A 67 3.62 -2.51 17.59
CA ALA A 67 2.86 -1.27 17.64
C ALA A 67 3.12 -0.55 18.96
N VAL A 68 3.20 0.78 18.92
CA VAL A 68 3.45 1.63 20.08
C VAL A 68 2.38 2.69 20.22
N GLU A 69 2.07 3.03 21.47
CA GLU A 69 1.20 4.16 21.80
C GLU A 69 1.86 5.48 21.42
N TYR A 70 1.04 6.45 21.03
CA TYR A 70 1.46 7.81 20.71
C TYR A 70 0.43 8.81 21.22
N ALA A 71 0.86 10.05 21.42
CA ALA A 71 -0.04 11.14 21.79
C ALA A 71 -0.74 11.70 20.54
N ASP A 72 -2.00 12.08 20.68
CA ASP A 72 -2.71 12.80 19.62
C ASP A 72 -2.08 14.18 19.35
N THR A 73 -1.96 14.47 18.07
CA THR A 73 -1.44 15.71 17.51
C THR A 73 -2.29 16.11 16.31
N GLN A 74 -2.17 17.36 15.85
CA GLN A 74 -2.85 17.79 14.62
C GLN A 74 -2.49 16.91 13.40
N GLN A 75 -1.26 16.40 13.33
CA GLN A 75 -0.83 15.48 12.28
C GLN A 75 -1.60 14.16 12.36
N THR A 76 -1.65 13.52 13.53
CA THR A 76 -2.36 12.25 13.70
C THR A 76 -3.86 12.39 13.50
N ASP A 77 -4.44 13.52 13.91
CA ASP A 77 -5.86 13.81 13.68
C ASP A 77 -6.18 13.95 12.19
N THR A 78 -5.29 14.61 11.43
CA THR A 78 -5.41 14.72 9.97
C THR A 78 -5.32 13.35 9.31
N LEU A 79 -4.29 12.56 9.65
CA LEU A 79 -4.10 11.21 9.11
C LEU A 79 -5.30 10.30 9.42
N ARG A 80 -5.88 10.42 10.62
CA ARG A 80 -7.08 9.68 11.03
C ARG A 80 -8.29 10.10 10.22
N ALA A 81 -8.50 11.40 10.01
CA ALA A 81 -9.61 11.90 9.21
C ALA A 81 -9.53 11.45 7.74
N GLU A 82 -8.34 11.46 7.14
CA GLU A 82 -8.10 10.94 5.79
C GLU A 82 -8.49 9.46 5.68
N MET A 83 -7.99 8.63 6.59
CA MET A 83 -8.29 7.20 6.59
C MET A 83 -9.76 6.90 6.85
N ASN A 84 -10.41 7.64 7.75
CA ASN A 84 -11.83 7.48 8.02
C ASN A 84 -12.68 7.82 6.78
N SER A 85 -12.32 8.86 6.03
CA SER A 85 -13.00 9.19 4.76
C SER A 85 -12.88 8.05 3.74
N ILE A 86 -11.67 7.51 3.58
CA ILE A 86 -11.41 6.39 2.65
C ILE A 86 -12.19 5.14 3.08
N ASN A 87 -12.08 4.75 4.36
CA ASN A 87 -12.74 3.55 4.87
C ASN A 87 -14.27 3.64 4.80
N ALA A 88 -14.86 4.81 5.12
CA ALA A 88 -16.29 5.03 4.99
C ALA A 88 -16.75 4.88 3.53
N TYR A 89 -15.99 5.46 2.59
CA TYR A 89 -16.32 5.36 1.16
C TYR A 89 -16.23 3.91 0.64
N LEU A 90 -15.20 3.16 1.04
CA LEU A 90 -15.04 1.75 0.65
C LEU A 90 -16.09 0.83 1.28
N ALA A 91 -16.59 1.17 2.48
CA ALA A 91 -17.64 0.41 3.14
C ALA A 91 -18.97 0.51 2.39
N GLU A 92 -19.28 1.67 1.81
CA GLU A 92 -20.54 1.93 1.09
C GLU A 92 -20.49 1.53 -0.40
N ALA A 93 -19.29 1.36 -0.97
CA ALA A 93 -19.10 1.08 -2.39
C ALA A 93 -19.66 -0.27 -2.87
N ASP A 94 -20.14 -0.31 -4.13
CA ASP A 94 -20.54 -1.56 -4.81
C ASP A 94 -19.30 -2.33 -5.29
N ILE A 95 -18.78 -3.16 -4.39
CA ILE A 95 -17.62 -4.03 -4.64
C ILE A 95 -18.07 -5.48 -4.45
N THR A 96 -17.91 -6.29 -5.49
CA THR A 96 -18.18 -7.73 -5.43
C THR A 96 -16.93 -8.51 -5.74
N CYS A 97 -16.82 -9.71 -5.15
CA CYS A 97 -15.76 -10.66 -5.45
C CYS A 97 -16.32 -12.08 -5.32
N ASP A 98 -16.23 -12.88 -6.38
CA ASP A 98 -16.72 -14.27 -6.41
C ASP A 98 -15.61 -15.30 -6.11
N TYR A 99 -14.48 -14.84 -5.56
CA TYR A 99 -13.38 -15.71 -5.15
C TYR A 99 -13.63 -16.30 -3.76
N GLY A 100 -14.04 -17.58 -3.71
CA GLY A 100 -14.53 -18.25 -2.49
C GLY A 100 -13.53 -18.44 -1.32
N THR A 101 -12.34 -17.84 -1.37
CA THR A 101 -11.33 -17.89 -0.30
C THR A 101 -11.16 -16.55 0.44
N VAL A 102 -11.85 -15.50 -0.01
CA VAL A 102 -11.81 -14.17 0.60
C VAL A 102 -13.21 -13.73 1.04
N ASN A 103 -13.27 -12.88 2.06
CA ASN A 103 -14.51 -12.20 2.46
C ASN A 103 -14.54 -10.81 1.80
N PRO A 104 -15.47 -10.54 0.86
CA PRO A 104 -15.58 -9.24 0.21
C PRO A 104 -15.95 -8.08 1.15
N GLN A 105 -16.45 -8.36 2.37
CA GLN A 105 -16.73 -7.36 3.40
C GLN A 105 -15.48 -6.94 4.19
N ASP A 106 -14.36 -7.67 4.07
CA ASP A 106 -13.09 -7.25 4.66
C ASP A 106 -12.44 -6.16 3.80
N ARG A 107 -12.93 -4.93 3.92
CA ARG A 107 -12.51 -3.77 3.10
C ARG A 107 -11.72 -2.72 3.87
N TYR A 108 -11.60 -2.89 5.18
CA TYR A 108 -11.04 -1.87 6.06
C TYR A 108 -9.53 -1.76 5.89
N LEU A 109 -9.05 -0.53 5.81
CA LEU A 109 -7.64 -0.19 5.64
C LEU A 109 -7.07 0.47 6.89
N ARG A 110 -5.80 0.19 7.15
CA ARG A 110 -4.96 0.87 8.14
C ARG A 110 -3.74 1.47 7.48
N ARG A 111 -3.33 2.64 7.96
CA ARG A 111 -2.09 3.30 7.55
C ARG A 111 -0.98 2.98 8.56
N ILE A 112 0.09 2.30 8.13
CA ILE A 112 1.12 1.79 9.05
C ILE A 112 2.43 2.55 8.90
N PHE A 113 2.81 3.26 9.96
CA PHE A 113 4.07 4.01 10.13
C PHE A 113 5.10 3.19 10.89
N ASN A 114 6.39 3.49 10.70
CA ASN A 114 7.50 2.69 11.23
C ASN A 114 8.52 3.52 12.01
N ASN A 115 9.38 2.83 12.76
CA ASN A 115 10.53 3.42 13.47
C ASN A 115 10.15 4.55 14.45
N GLY A 116 8.95 4.49 15.03
CA GLY A 116 8.45 5.49 15.96
C GLY A 116 8.26 6.88 15.35
N SER A 117 8.19 6.99 14.02
CA SER A 117 8.04 8.25 13.31
C SER A 117 6.90 8.20 12.29
N PHE A 118 6.03 9.22 12.32
CA PHE A 118 5.00 9.45 11.30
C PHE A 118 5.55 9.95 9.96
N ASP A 119 6.86 10.16 9.84
CA ASP A 119 7.54 10.55 8.61
C ASP A 119 8.15 9.33 7.88
N GLN A 120 7.89 8.12 8.37
CA GLN A 120 8.48 6.88 7.87
C GLN A 120 7.42 5.80 7.66
N GLY A 121 7.35 5.24 6.45
CA GLY A 121 6.34 4.24 6.09
C GLY A 121 5.02 4.87 5.67
N GLY A 122 3.90 4.48 6.27
CA GLY A 122 2.58 5.04 5.98
C GLY A 122 1.80 4.30 4.89
N ARG A 123 2.32 3.20 4.32
CA ARG A 123 1.56 2.39 3.35
C ARG A 123 0.24 1.90 3.95
N LEU A 124 -0.76 1.74 3.08
CA LEU A 124 -2.10 1.29 3.44
C LEU A 124 -2.14 -0.23 3.36
N TYR A 125 -2.65 -0.87 4.41
CA TYR A 125 -2.76 -2.32 4.55
C TYR A 125 -4.16 -2.73 4.98
N GLY A 126 -4.55 -3.94 4.60
CA GLY A 126 -5.91 -4.45 4.78
C GLY A 126 -6.63 -4.53 3.45
N GLY A 127 -7.94 -4.70 3.48
CA GLY A 127 -8.70 -4.98 2.26
C GLY A 127 -8.41 -6.38 1.70
N PHE A 128 -9.46 -7.11 1.35
CA PHE A 128 -9.30 -8.48 0.88
C PHE A 128 -8.50 -8.58 -0.42
N TRP A 129 -8.55 -7.53 -1.25
CA TRP A 129 -7.89 -7.46 -2.56
C TRP A 129 -6.37 -7.46 -2.47
N GLN A 130 -5.78 -6.95 -1.38
CA GLN A 130 -4.32 -6.93 -1.22
C GLN A 130 -3.72 -8.34 -1.08
N ARG A 131 -4.53 -9.31 -0.62
CA ARG A 131 -4.16 -10.71 -0.44
C ARG A 131 -4.38 -11.56 -1.70
N MET A 132 -4.97 -10.98 -2.73
CA MET A 132 -5.23 -11.65 -4.02
C MET A 132 -4.07 -11.41 -4.98
N THR A 133 -3.84 -12.34 -5.91
CA THR A 133 -2.95 -12.15 -7.06
C THR A 133 -3.56 -11.17 -8.07
N SER A 134 -2.74 -10.65 -8.97
CA SER A 134 -3.22 -9.74 -10.03
C SER A 134 -4.27 -10.42 -10.91
N GLU A 135 -4.06 -11.69 -11.23
CA GLU A 135 -4.97 -12.50 -12.03
C GLU A 135 -6.29 -12.74 -11.30
N GLU A 136 -6.24 -13.11 -10.01
CA GLU A 136 -7.43 -13.30 -9.19
C GLU A 136 -8.25 -12.00 -9.06
N ARG A 137 -7.58 -10.85 -8.89
CA ARG A 137 -8.28 -9.55 -8.84
C ARG A 137 -9.02 -9.28 -10.15
N ALA A 138 -8.36 -9.42 -11.29
CA ALA A 138 -8.94 -9.16 -12.60
C ALA A 138 -10.10 -10.13 -12.92
N GLU A 139 -9.97 -11.40 -12.54
CA GLU A 139 -10.99 -12.41 -12.82
C GLU A 139 -12.23 -12.22 -11.94
N HIS A 140 -12.04 -11.95 -10.64
CA HIS A 140 -13.09 -12.10 -9.63
C HIS A 140 -13.66 -10.80 -9.07
N ILE A 141 -12.91 -9.70 -9.07
CA ILE A 141 -13.39 -8.43 -8.50
C ILE A 141 -14.22 -7.67 -9.54
N ARG A 142 -15.37 -7.13 -9.13
CA ARG A 142 -16.09 -6.11 -9.88
C ARG A 142 -16.35 -4.88 -9.01
N ILE A 143 -16.26 -3.71 -9.61
CA ILE A 143 -16.59 -2.42 -9.02
C ILE A 143 -17.73 -1.84 -9.86
N ASN A 144 -18.85 -1.48 -9.23
CA ASN A 144 -20.07 -1.05 -9.94
C ASN A 144 -20.51 -2.03 -11.04
N GLN A 145 -20.35 -3.33 -10.79
CA GLN A 145 -20.59 -4.44 -11.74
C GLN A 145 -19.63 -4.49 -12.95
N ASP A 146 -18.68 -3.56 -13.08
CA ASP A 146 -17.70 -3.52 -14.16
C ASP A 146 -16.42 -4.29 -13.81
N ALA A 147 -15.71 -4.73 -14.84
CA ALA A 147 -14.39 -5.34 -14.70
C ALA A 147 -13.38 -4.32 -14.15
N VAL A 148 -12.37 -4.82 -13.45
CA VAL A 148 -11.35 -3.97 -12.84
C VAL A 148 -10.10 -3.85 -13.69
N VAL A 149 -9.45 -2.70 -13.58
CA VAL A 149 -8.14 -2.41 -14.16
C VAL A 149 -7.22 -1.82 -13.09
N GLU A 150 -5.94 -2.20 -13.11
CA GLU A 150 -4.94 -1.74 -12.14
C GLU A 150 -4.10 -0.62 -12.76
N CYS A 151 -4.24 0.61 -12.25
CA CYS A 151 -3.41 1.74 -12.66
C CYS A 151 -2.19 1.87 -11.72
N ASP A 152 -0.98 1.81 -12.28
CA ASP A 152 0.29 1.84 -11.53
C ASP A 152 1.23 2.95 -12.02
N TYR A 153 2.00 3.55 -11.12
CA TYR A 153 3.00 4.55 -11.48
C TYR A 153 4.24 3.92 -12.13
N GLY A 154 4.60 4.42 -13.30
CA GLY A 154 5.85 4.10 -13.95
C GLY A 154 7.05 4.59 -13.12
N GLN A 155 7.80 3.66 -12.55
CA GLN A 155 9.13 3.91 -11.98
C GLN A 155 9.15 4.91 -10.80
N MET A 156 8.06 4.94 -10.03
CA MET A 156 7.78 5.91 -8.96
C MET A 156 8.97 6.18 -8.03
N SER A 157 9.63 5.14 -7.51
CA SER A 157 10.72 5.29 -6.53
C SER A 157 11.90 6.13 -7.04
N LEU A 158 12.28 5.98 -8.31
CA LEU A 158 13.35 6.79 -8.91
C LEU A 158 12.86 8.22 -9.21
N LEU A 159 11.62 8.39 -9.67
CA LEU A 159 11.05 9.73 -9.88
C LEU A 159 10.99 10.53 -8.58
N LEU A 160 10.59 9.90 -7.47
CA LEU A 160 10.61 10.53 -6.15
C LEU A 160 12.02 10.93 -5.73
N LEU A 161 13.03 10.08 -5.96
CA LEU A 161 14.42 10.44 -5.70
C LEU A 161 14.87 11.68 -6.48
N TYR A 162 14.48 11.82 -7.75
CA TYR A 162 14.79 13.01 -8.54
C TYR A 162 14.07 14.25 -8.00
N ALA A 163 12.82 14.11 -7.58
CA ALA A 163 12.09 15.20 -6.94
C ALA A 163 12.75 15.65 -5.62
N GLU A 164 13.12 14.71 -4.76
CA GLU A 164 13.80 14.99 -3.48
C GLU A 164 15.18 15.63 -3.68
N ALA A 165 15.87 15.31 -4.79
CA ALA A 165 17.14 15.95 -5.16
C ALA A 165 16.98 17.33 -5.80
N GLY A 166 15.74 17.78 -6.10
CA GLY A 166 15.50 18.99 -6.89
C GLY A 166 16.05 18.90 -8.31
N ALA A 167 16.08 17.69 -8.88
CA ALA A 167 16.72 17.35 -10.14
C ALA A 167 15.71 16.91 -11.22
N GLN A 168 14.49 17.46 -11.19
CA GLN A 168 13.40 17.11 -12.12
C GLN A 168 13.79 17.34 -13.59
N GLU A 169 14.52 18.43 -13.88
CA GLU A 169 15.00 18.78 -15.22
C GLU A 169 16.15 17.88 -15.72
N ASP A 170 16.76 17.10 -14.82
CA ASP A 170 17.87 16.18 -15.13
C ASP A 170 17.41 14.72 -15.31
N ILE A 171 16.10 14.44 -15.30
CA ILE A 171 15.57 13.07 -15.44
C ILE A 171 15.93 12.54 -16.85
N PRO A 172 16.66 11.41 -16.97
CA PRO A 172 16.95 10.82 -18.26
C PRO A 172 15.70 10.40 -19.02
N GLU A 173 15.70 10.56 -20.33
CA GLU A 173 14.63 10.05 -21.19
C GLU A 173 14.55 8.50 -21.14
N GLY A 174 13.33 7.99 -21.26
CA GLY A 174 13.05 6.56 -21.36
C GLY A 174 13.03 5.81 -20.03
N ASP A 175 13.36 4.51 -20.07
CA ASP A 175 13.36 3.65 -18.89
C ASP A 175 14.56 3.95 -17.99
N LEU A 176 14.31 4.45 -16.79
CA LEU A 176 15.34 4.81 -15.82
C LEU A 176 16.13 3.57 -15.39
N TYR A 177 15.49 2.40 -15.38
CA TYR A 177 16.15 1.12 -15.08
C TYR A 177 16.94 0.53 -16.26
N ASP A 178 16.87 1.10 -17.46
CA ASP A 178 17.63 0.59 -18.61
C ASP A 178 19.11 1.01 -18.53
N LEU A 179 20.01 0.04 -18.44
CA LEU A 179 21.46 0.25 -18.41
C LEU A 179 22.15 -0.23 -19.70
N SER A 180 21.39 -0.37 -20.80
CA SER A 180 21.89 -0.77 -22.13
C SER A 180 23.06 0.08 -22.63
N ALA A 181 23.01 1.39 -22.40
CA ALA A 181 24.10 2.32 -22.71
C ALA A 181 25.43 2.00 -21.99
N TYR A 182 25.38 1.21 -20.91
CA TYR A 182 26.53 0.75 -20.13
C TYR A 182 26.89 -0.73 -20.43
N GLY A 183 26.32 -1.30 -21.50
CA GLY A 183 26.57 -2.68 -21.90
C GLY A 183 25.80 -3.72 -21.07
N ILE A 184 24.81 -3.31 -20.27
CA ILE A 184 23.96 -4.23 -19.51
C ILE A 184 22.68 -4.49 -20.31
N PRO A 185 22.40 -5.74 -20.71
CA PRO A 185 21.23 -6.05 -21.52
C PRO A 185 19.89 -5.72 -20.85
N GLN A 186 18.87 -5.37 -21.66
CA GLN A 186 17.55 -4.96 -21.17
C GLN A 186 16.83 -6.09 -20.40
N GLU A 187 17.11 -7.37 -20.70
CA GLU A 187 16.59 -8.50 -19.93
C GLU A 187 17.01 -8.48 -18.45
N CYS A 188 18.10 -7.76 -18.12
CA CYS A 188 18.54 -7.57 -16.75
C CYS A 188 17.71 -6.53 -15.98
N ARG A 189 16.79 -5.78 -16.63
CA ARG A 189 15.97 -4.72 -16.02
C ARG A 189 15.32 -5.14 -14.70
N ARG A 190 14.73 -6.34 -14.64
CA ARG A 190 14.10 -6.84 -13.42
C ARG A 190 15.10 -7.01 -12.27
N GLY A 191 16.32 -7.46 -12.58
CA GLY A 191 17.43 -7.54 -11.63
C GLY A 191 17.90 -6.16 -11.19
N ILE A 192 18.04 -5.22 -12.13
CA ILE A 192 18.42 -3.83 -11.86
C ILE A 192 17.42 -3.16 -10.93
N LYS A 193 16.11 -3.29 -11.17
CA LYS A 193 15.05 -2.77 -10.28
C LYS A 193 15.21 -3.29 -8.85
N LYS A 194 15.45 -4.60 -8.68
CA LYS A 194 15.70 -5.20 -7.35
C LYS A 194 16.96 -4.64 -6.69
N THR A 195 18.04 -4.49 -7.44
CA THR A 195 19.31 -3.95 -6.94
C THR A 195 19.17 -2.48 -6.52
N VAL A 196 18.55 -1.65 -7.37
CA VAL A 196 18.24 -0.25 -7.06
C VAL A 196 17.40 -0.15 -5.78
N GLN A 197 16.35 -0.96 -5.67
CA GLN A 197 15.51 -0.96 -4.47
C GLN A 197 16.28 -1.39 -3.21
N ALA A 198 17.20 -2.35 -3.33
CA ALA A 198 18.05 -2.76 -2.22
C ALA A 198 19.03 -1.65 -1.82
N ILE A 199 19.59 -0.91 -2.79
CA ILE A 199 20.49 0.22 -2.53
C ILE A 199 19.76 1.34 -1.80
N ILE A 200 18.56 1.73 -2.25
CA ILE A 200 17.72 2.77 -1.61
C ILE A 200 17.47 2.47 -0.12
N ASN A 201 17.41 1.18 0.23
CA ASN A 201 17.14 0.67 1.56
C ASN A 201 18.40 0.20 2.31
N SER A 202 19.61 0.43 1.78
CA SER A 202 20.87 -0.05 2.37
C SER A 202 21.96 1.02 2.34
N PRO A 203 22.76 1.17 3.40
CA PRO A 203 23.87 2.12 3.41
C PRO A 203 25.11 1.66 2.60
N THR A 204 25.08 0.49 1.92
CA THR A 204 26.26 -0.09 1.23
C THR A 204 26.24 -0.03 -0.30
N LEU A 205 27.41 0.25 -0.88
CA LEU A 205 27.65 0.78 -2.23
C LEU A 205 27.74 -0.29 -3.35
N PRO A 206 27.35 0.10 -4.58
CA PRO A 206 28.14 -0.16 -5.80
C PRO A 206 28.76 1.13 -6.39
N THR A 207 29.87 0.98 -7.11
CA THR A 207 30.79 2.05 -7.56
C THR A 207 30.49 2.69 -8.92
N GLN A 208 29.43 2.30 -9.64
CA GLN A 208 29.00 2.92 -10.91
C GLN A 208 27.47 3.03 -10.95
N ASN A 209 26.94 4.21 -11.31
CA ASN A 209 25.50 4.45 -11.33
C ASN A 209 25.08 5.45 -12.43
N LYS A 210 24.09 5.07 -13.24
CA LYS A 210 23.41 5.92 -14.25
C LYS A 210 22.76 7.17 -13.61
N HIS A 211 22.40 7.09 -12.33
CA HIS A 211 21.68 8.11 -11.59
C HIS A 211 22.61 8.99 -10.73
N SER A 212 23.59 9.63 -11.36
CA SER A 212 24.61 10.42 -10.65
C SER A 212 24.02 11.53 -9.77
N LYS A 213 22.91 12.15 -10.20
CA LYS A 213 22.23 13.25 -9.48
C LYS A 213 21.55 12.82 -8.19
N VAL A 214 21.01 11.60 -8.15
CA VAL A 214 20.32 11.06 -6.97
C VAL A 214 21.18 10.03 -6.21
N TYR A 215 22.41 9.78 -6.65
CA TYR A 215 23.31 8.77 -6.08
C TYR A 215 23.45 8.90 -4.56
N MET A 216 23.65 10.14 -4.07
CA MET A 216 23.81 10.41 -2.64
C MET A 216 22.55 10.03 -1.84
N LEU A 217 21.36 10.32 -2.39
CA LEU A 217 20.09 9.95 -1.76
C LEU A 217 19.85 8.44 -1.81
N MET A 218 20.17 7.79 -2.93
CA MET A 218 20.07 6.33 -3.05
C MET A 218 20.86 5.60 -1.96
N THR A 219 21.94 6.19 -1.46
CA THR A 219 22.81 5.58 -0.43
C THR A 219 22.52 6.07 1.00
N SER A 220 21.49 6.90 1.18
CA SER A 220 21.22 7.58 2.46
C SER A 220 20.24 6.83 3.38
N ASN A 221 19.81 5.62 2.99
CA ASN A 221 18.77 4.87 3.70
C ASN A 221 17.44 5.65 3.84
N ILE A 222 17.09 6.41 2.79
CA ILE A 222 15.88 7.27 2.72
C ILE A 222 14.61 6.48 2.35
N GLY A 223 14.70 5.16 2.18
CA GLY A 223 13.59 4.35 1.67
C GLY A 223 12.30 4.47 2.48
N MET A 224 12.37 4.59 3.81
CA MET A 224 11.17 4.76 4.64
C MET A 224 10.50 6.13 4.45
N GLN A 225 11.27 7.18 4.20
CA GLN A 225 10.77 8.51 3.88
C GLN A 225 10.21 8.55 2.45
N LEU A 226 10.80 7.80 1.51
CA LEU A 226 10.21 7.63 0.18
C LEU A 226 8.87 6.91 0.27
N PHE A 227 8.77 5.82 1.06
CA PHE A 227 7.48 5.15 1.30
C PHE A 227 6.44 6.09 1.94
N ARG A 228 6.90 7.03 2.77
CA ARG A 228 6.04 8.08 3.33
C ARG A 228 5.49 8.99 2.25
N LYS A 229 6.33 9.43 1.32
CA LYS A 229 5.93 10.26 0.18
C LYS A 229 5.03 9.51 -0.81
N GLU A 230 5.35 8.24 -1.11
CA GLU A 230 4.51 7.34 -1.92
C GLU A 230 3.10 7.24 -1.33
N SER A 231 3.03 7.01 -0.02
CA SER A 231 1.77 6.91 0.71
C SER A 231 0.95 8.21 0.69
N ASP A 232 1.57 9.39 0.85
CA ASP A 232 0.84 10.66 0.76
C ASP A 232 0.24 10.89 -0.62
N ILE A 233 1.00 10.55 -1.67
CA ILE A 233 0.51 10.64 -3.04
C ILE A 233 -0.68 9.70 -3.23
N LEU A 234 -0.57 8.44 -2.78
CA LEU A 234 -1.67 7.47 -2.88
C LEU A 234 -2.92 7.95 -2.14
N VAL A 235 -2.80 8.46 -0.91
CA VAL A 235 -3.95 8.97 -0.14
C VAL A 235 -4.60 10.18 -0.84
N ASP A 236 -3.80 11.12 -1.37
CA ASP A 236 -4.33 12.26 -2.13
C ASP A 236 -5.03 11.81 -3.43
N VAL A 237 -4.51 10.76 -4.11
CA VAL A 237 -5.20 10.11 -5.25
C VAL A 237 -6.55 9.54 -4.81
N LEU A 238 -6.60 8.72 -3.76
CA LEU A 238 -7.85 8.09 -3.29
C LEU A 238 -8.90 9.14 -2.91
N LEU A 239 -8.51 10.16 -2.13
CA LEU A 239 -9.40 11.25 -1.72
C LEU A 239 -9.83 12.14 -2.89
N THR A 240 -9.02 12.23 -3.95
CA THR A 240 -9.39 12.98 -5.16
C THR A 240 -10.34 12.17 -6.03
N LEU A 241 -10.10 10.87 -6.23
CA LEU A 241 -11.01 9.97 -6.94
C LEU A 241 -12.38 9.88 -6.27
N GLN A 242 -12.41 9.87 -4.93
CA GLN A 242 -13.66 9.96 -4.17
C GLN A 242 -14.49 11.20 -4.55
N LYS A 243 -13.87 12.36 -4.85
CA LYS A 243 -14.60 13.57 -5.28
C LYS A 243 -15.18 13.46 -6.69
N TYR A 244 -14.68 12.53 -7.49
CA TYR A 244 -15.18 12.20 -8.82
C TYR A 244 -16.16 11.02 -8.79
N ASP A 245 -16.55 10.53 -7.59
CA ASP A 245 -17.40 9.35 -7.41
C ASP A 245 -16.77 8.05 -7.96
N VAL A 246 -15.43 8.00 -8.01
CA VAL A 246 -14.66 6.84 -8.47
C VAL A 246 -14.24 5.99 -7.29
N VAL A 247 -14.63 4.72 -7.28
CA VAL A 247 -14.21 3.73 -6.27
C VAL A 247 -12.85 3.18 -6.65
N ALA A 248 -11.86 3.35 -5.75
CA ALA A 248 -10.48 2.94 -5.98
C ALA A 248 -9.94 2.10 -4.82
N LEU A 249 -9.44 0.90 -5.11
CA LEU A 249 -8.85 -0.01 -4.13
C LEU A 249 -7.31 0.11 -4.17
N PRO A 250 -6.65 0.59 -3.10
CA PRO A 250 -5.20 0.74 -3.11
C PRO A 250 -4.45 -0.58 -3.00
N ILE A 251 -3.44 -0.77 -3.85
CA ILE A 251 -2.51 -1.90 -3.86
C ILE A 251 -1.08 -1.34 -3.91
N HIS A 252 -0.40 -1.31 -2.77
CA HIS A 252 0.92 -0.66 -2.68
C HIS A 252 0.91 0.79 -3.20
N ASP A 253 1.55 1.07 -4.35
CA ASP A 253 1.60 2.35 -5.06
C ASP A 253 0.62 2.44 -6.26
N ALA A 254 -0.12 1.36 -6.54
CA ALA A 254 -1.15 1.28 -7.57
C ALA A 254 -2.57 1.42 -7.00
N VAL A 255 -3.53 1.66 -7.90
CA VAL A 255 -4.97 1.68 -7.59
C VAL A 255 -5.74 0.79 -8.56
N LEU A 256 -6.65 -0.03 -8.03
CA LEU A 256 -7.57 -0.84 -8.81
C LEU A 256 -8.92 -0.12 -8.90
N VAL A 257 -9.42 0.10 -10.11
CA VAL A 257 -10.66 0.84 -10.41
C VAL A 257 -11.51 0.08 -11.42
N ALA A 258 -12.77 0.48 -11.61
CA ALA A 258 -13.58 0.01 -12.73
C ALA A 258 -12.94 0.41 -14.07
N ASP A 259 -13.07 -0.40 -15.13
CA ASP A 259 -12.48 -0.10 -16.45
C ASP A 259 -13.05 1.20 -17.04
N GLU A 260 -14.33 1.49 -16.77
CA GLU A 260 -14.95 2.78 -17.17
C GLU A 260 -14.27 4.01 -16.54
N ASP A 261 -13.71 3.90 -15.34
CA ASP A 261 -13.09 4.99 -14.57
C ASP A 261 -11.58 5.16 -14.85
N LYS A 262 -11.02 4.33 -15.72
CA LYS A 262 -9.58 4.25 -16.00
C LYS A 262 -8.96 5.57 -16.42
N GLU A 263 -9.56 6.27 -17.38
CA GLU A 263 -8.99 7.52 -17.93
C GLU A 263 -9.02 8.66 -16.89
N THR A 264 -10.09 8.73 -16.10
CA THR A 264 -10.21 9.64 -14.95
C THR A 264 -9.11 9.34 -13.94
N THR A 265 -8.89 8.06 -13.65
CA THR A 265 -7.88 7.59 -12.70
C THR A 265 -6.47 7.94 -13.14
N ILE A 266 -6.12 7.67 -14.40
CA ILE A 266 -4.82 8.04 -14.98
C ILE A 266 -4.59 9.56 -14.91
N THR A 267 -5.61 10.35 -15.21
CA THR A 267 -5.55 11.82 -15.15
C THR A 267 -5.28 12.29 -13.72
N VAL A 268 -6.06 11.82 -12.75
CA VAL A 268 -5.90 12.17 -11.34
C VAL A 268 -4.53 11.75 -10.80
N MET A 269 -4.07 10.54 -11.12
CA MET A 269 -2.74 10.07 -10.71
C MET A 269 -1.63 10.98 -11.24
N LYS A 270 -1.68 11.37 -12.52
CA LYS A 270 -0.70 12.29 -13.12
C LYS A 270 -0.72 13.66 -12.45
N GLU A 271 -1.91 14.24 -12.25
CA GLU A 271 -2.07 15.56 -11.62
C GLU A 271 -1.59 15.58 -10.17
N VAL A 272 -1.98 14.57 -9.38
CA VAL A 272 -1.56 14.45 -7.98
C VAL A 272 -0.05 14.24 -7.90
N PHE A 273 0.52 13.35 -8.71
CA PHE A 273 1.98 13.15 -8.70
C PHE A 273 2.73 14.43 -9.07
N GLN A 274 2.27 15.16 -10.09
CA GLN A 274 2.86 16.44 -10.49
C GLN A 274 2.74 17.50 -9.39
N LYS A 275 1.59 17.60 -8.72
CA LYS A 275 1.40 18.50 -7.57
C LYS A 275 2.41 18.21 -6.44
N HIS A 276 2.72 16.94 -6.19
CA HIS A 276 3.62 16.54 -5.10
C HIS A 276 5.11 16.63 -5.43
N THR A 277 5.48 16.54 -6.72
CA THR A 277 6.87 16.30 -7.15
C THR A 277 7.38 17.28 -8.22
N GLY A 278 6.48 17.95 -8.93
CA GLY A 278 6.77 18.72 -10.14
C GLY A 278 6.95 17.88 -11.41
N ILE A 279 6.84 16.55 -11.32
CA ILE A 279 7.09 15.61 -12.42
C ILE A 279 5.76 15.08 -12.96
N ILE A 280 5.62 14.95 -14.29
CA ILE A 280 4.50 14.23 -14.89
C ILE A 280 4.93 12.77 -15.08
N PRO A 281 4.33 11.79 -14.38
CA PRO A 281 4.73 10.40 -14.50
C PRO A 281 4.05 9.73 -15.71
N GLU A 282 4.64 8.62 -16.16
CA GLU A 282 3.90 7.61 -16.90
C GLU A 282 3.03 6.80 -15.93
N VAL A 283 1.83 6.41 -16.35
CA VAL A 283 0.92 5.55 -15.59
C VAL A 283 0.56 4.37 -16.49
N THR A 284 0.80 3.16 -16.01
CA THR A 284 0.50 1.90 -16.73
C THR A 284 -0.83 1.31 -16.27
N GLN A 285 -1.42 0.46 -17.11
CA GLN A 285 -2.69 -0.25 -16.90
C GLN A 285 -2.58 -1.72 -17.35
#